data_AF-A0A2S7K017-F1
#
_entry.id   AF-A0A2S7K017-F1
#
_cell.length_a   1.000
_cell.length_b   1.000
_cell.length_c   1.000
_cell.angle_alpha   90.00
_cell.angle_beta   90.00
_cell.angle_gamma   90.00
#
_symmetry.space_group_name_H-M   'P 1'
#
loop_
_entity.id
_entity.type
_entity.pdbx_description
1 polymer ?
#
loop_
_entity_poly.entity_id
_entity_poly.type
_entity_poly.pdbx_seq_one_letter_code
_entity_poly.pdbx_strand_id
1 'polypeptide(L)'
;MMRGIRAVIASGLVLAAAPLRAEEMPTPDSAAAQRSAEAEREALARALQEFQAIERLIADAEARRLSGARIYFDYDALRAELTQVKLGIRQYLDERRPQPRTFEPLEASYVVVDPAQ
;
A
#
# COMPACT_ATOMS: atom_id res chain seq x y z
N MET A 1 28.49 -14.93 9.85
CA MET A 1 27.38 -15.50 9.03
C MET A 1 26.35 -14.39 8.86
N MET A 2 26.42 -13.61 7.77
CA MET A 2 25.44 -12.56 7.40
C MET A 2 25.89 -11.89 6.09
N ARG A 3 25.14 -12.10 5.00
CA ARG A 3 25.04 -11.26 3.79
C ARG A 3 23.69 -11.68 3.16
N GLY A 4 22.63 -10.88 3.09
CA GLY A 4 22.55 -9.50 2.65
C GLY A 4 22.18 -9.46 1.16
N ILE A 5 21.01 -9.99 0.78
CA ILE A 5 20.53 -9.97 -0.61
C ILE A 5 20.02 -8.56 -0.90
N ARG A 6 20.83 -7.75 -1.59
CA ARG A 6 20.36 -6.52 -2.24
C ARG A 6 20.00 -6.89 -3.67
N ALA A 7 18.71 -7.06 -3.95
CA ALA A 7 18.23 -7.17 -5.32
C ALA A 7 18.27 -5.77 -5.94
N VAL A 8 19.24 -5.56 -6.83
CA VAL A 8 19.34 -4.40 -7.72
C VAL A 8 18.50 -4.73 -8.96
N ILE A 9 17.35 -4.08 -9.13
CA ILE A 9 16.61 -4.15 -10.38
C ILE A 9 17.21 -3.06 -11.28
N ALA A 10 18.14 -3.46 -12.15
CA ALA A 10 18.68 -2.61 -13.20
C ALA A 10 17.67 -2.55 -14.37
N SER A 11 17.07 -1.39 -14.56
CA SER A 11 16.28 -1.04 -15.74
C SER A 11 17.12 -1.11 -17.01
N GLY A 12 16.64 -1.86 -18.00
CA GLY A 12 17.11 -1.81 -19.38
C GLY A 12 15.97 -1.34 -20.29
N LEU A 13 15.94 -0.04 -20.57
CA LEU A 13 15.11 0.57 -21.61
C LEU A 13 15.92 0.59 -22.90
N VAL A 14 15.40 0.03 -24.01
CA VAL A 14 15.83 0.44 -25.36
C VAL A 14 14.60 0.61 -26.26
N LEU A 15 14.60 1.81 -26.83
CA LEU A 15 13.64 2.50 -27.66
C LEU A 15 13.65 1.98 -29.11
N ALA A 16 12.47 1.77 -29.70
CA ALA A 16 12.29 1.68 -31.15
C ALA A 16 11.44 2.86 -31.65
N ALA A 17 11.82 3.39 -32.81
CA ALA A 17 11.64 4.78 -33.22
C ALA A 17 10.55 4.99 -34.31
N ALA A 18 9.76 6.07 -34.12
CA ALA A 18 9.12 6.99 -35.10
C ALA A 18 8.10 6.46 -36.15
N PRO A 19 7.19 7.29 -36.76
CA PRO A 19 7.09 8.76 -36.71
C PRO A 19 5.68 9.38 -36.47
N LEU A 20 5.71 10.66 -36.09
CA LEU A 20 4.72 11.74 -36.28
C LEU A 20 3.22 11.38 -36.40
N ARG A 21 2.46 11.66 -35.34
CA ARG A 21 1.20 12.41 -35.46
C ARG A 21 1.07 13.33 -34.27
N ALA A 22 1.10 14.62 -34.55
CA ALA A 22 0.86 15.68 -33.59
C ALA A 22 -0.64 15.78 -33.33
N GLU A 23 -1.17 15.03 -32.36
CA GLU A 23 -2.39 15.38 -31.60
C GLU A 23 -2.28 14.73 -30.21
N GLU A 24 -2.34 15.58 -29.19
CA GLU A 24 -2.50 15.32 -27.74
C GLU A 24 -1.87 14.06 -27.14
N MET A 25 -0.71 14.25 -26.50
CA MET A 25 -0.29 13.40 -25.39
C MET A 25 -1.37 13.48 -24.30
N PRO A 26 -2.11 12.41 -23.97
CA PRO A 26 -2.93 12.44 -22.78
C PRO A 26 -1.97 12.50 -21.60
N THR A 27 -1.89 13.65 -20.94
CA THR A 27 -1.40 13.66 -19.55
C THR A 27 -2.20 12.59 -18.82
N PRO A 28 -1.58 11.59 -18.18
CA PRO A 28 -2.33 10.61 -17.43
C PRO A 28 -3.28 11.38 -16.54
N ASP A 29 -4.58 11.11 -16.66
CA ASP A 29 -5.61 11.77 -15.88
C ASP A 29 -5.20 11.61 -14.41
N SER A 30 -4.69 12.69 -13.82
CA SER A 30 -4.08 12.64 -12.49
C SER A 30 -5.09 12.15 -11.45
N ALA A 31 -6.38 12.33 -11.72
CA ALA A 31 -7.47 11.78 -10.93
C ALA A 31 -7.61 10.26 -11.07
N ALA A 32 -7.37 9.69 -12.25
CA ALA A 32 -7.32 8.23 -12.45
C ALA A 32 -6.14 7.60 -11.72
N ALA A 33 -4.95 8.21 -11.79
CA ALA A 33 -3.77 7.74 -11.06
C ALA A 33 -3.97 7.78 -9.53
N GLN A 34 -4.59 8.85 -9.02
CA GLN A 34 -4.95 8.98 -7.60
C GLN A 34 -5.96 7.92 -7.14
N ARG A 35 -7.00 7.65 -7.94
CA ARG A 35 -7.98 6.59 -7.64
C ARG A 35 -7.35 5.21 -7.57
N SER A 36 -6.44 4.89 -8.49
CA SER A 36 -5.71 3.62 -8.48
C SER A 36 -4.84 3.47 -7.24
N ALA A 37 -4.14 4.54 -6.84
CA ALA A 37 -3.33 4.53 -5.62
C ALA A 37 -4.20 4.35 -4.36
N GLU A 38 -5.37 4.96 -4.30
CA GLU A 38 -6.29 4.77 -3.16
C GLU A 38 -6.86 3.35 -3.12
N ALA A 39 -7.22 2.77 -4.28
CA ALA A 39 -7.68 1.38 -4.36
C ALA A 39 -6.61 0.38 -3.90
N GLU A 40 -5.34 0.62 -4.28
CA GLU A 40 -4.20 -0.18 -3.81
C GLU A 40 -4.07 -0.11 -2.28
N ARG A 41 -4.15 1.10 -1.71
CA ARG A 41 -4.07 1.30 -0.25
C ARG A 41 -5.21 0.61 0.48
N GLU A 42 -6.42 0.69 -0.06
CA GLU A 42 -7.58 0.01 0.52
C GLU A 42 -7.39 -1.51 0.49
N ALA A 43 -6.87 -2.07 -0.61
CA ALA A 43 -6.55 -3.50 -0.71
C ALA A 43 -5.48 -3.94 0.31
N LEU A 44 -4.42 -3.14 0.49
CA LEU A 44 -3.37 -3.41 1.48
C LEU A 44 -3.88 -3.29 2.92
N ALA A 45 -4.75 -2.32 3.21
CA ALA A 45 -5.39 -2.18 4.51
C ALA A 45 -6.31 -3.39 4.82
N ARG A 46 -7.06 -3.87 3.82
CA ARG A 46 -7.83 -5.12 3.94
C ARG A 46 -6.91 -6.32 4.21
N ALA A 47 -5.81 -6.45 3.47
CA ALA A 47 -4.85 -7.53 3.69
C ALA A 47 -4.32 -7.55 5.14
N LEU A 48 -4.05 -6.39 5.74
CA LEU A 48 -3.66 -6.31 7.16
C LEU A 48 -4.73 -6.84 8.12
N GLN A 49 -6.01 -6.68 7.82
CA GLN A 49 -7.10 -7.25 8.61
C GLN A 49 -7.19 -8.77 8.43
N GLU A 50 -7.05 -9.25 7.19
CA GLU A 50 -7.03 -10.69 6.89
C GLU A 50 -5.87 -11.40 7.60
N PHE A 51 -4.68 -10.77 7.67
CA PHE A 51 -3.57 -11.31 8.45
C PHE A 51 -3.91 -11.49 9.93
N GLN A 52 -4.71 -10.61 10.54
CA GLN A 52 -5.15 -10.81 11.92
C GLN A 52 -6.10 -12.02 12.06
N ALA A 53 -6.92 -12.29 11.05
CA ALA A 53 -7.75 -13.48 11.03
C ALA A 53 -6.89 -14.76 10.90
N ILE A 54 -5.89 -14.72 10.03
CA ILE A 54 -4.91 -15.81 9.86
C ILE A 54 -4.16 -16.07 11.17
N GLU A 55 -3.74 -15.04 11.90
CA GLU A 55 -3.05 -15.19 13.18
C GLU A 55 -3.89 -15.93 14.23
N ARG A 56 -5.21 -15.73 14.24
CA ARG A 56 -6.12 -16.50 15.11
C ARG A 56 -6.19 -17.97 14.69
N LEU A 57 -6.29 -18.25 13.38
CA LEU A 57 -6.30 -19.63 12.87
C LEU A 57 -5.00 -20.36 13.19
N ILE A 58 -3.87 -19.67 13.12
CA ILE A 58 -2.56 -20.22 13.48
C ILE A 58 -2.52 -20.56 14.97
N ALA A 59 -3.01 -19.66 15.84
CA ALA A 59 -3.08 -19.92 17.27
C ALA A 59 -3.99 -21.12 17.60
N ASP A 60 -5.14 -21.23 16.93
CA ASP A 60 -6.04 -22.38 17.08
C ASP A 60 -5.40 -23.68 16.60
N ALA A 61 -4.66 -23.65 15.49
CA ALA A 61 -3.94 -24.81 14.98
C ALA A 61 -2.83 -25.26 15.93
N GLU A 62 -2.08 -24.32 16.49
CA GLU A 62 -1.04 -24.58 17.48
C GLU A 62 -1.61 -25.16 18.77
N ALA A 63 -2.75 -24.66 19.25
CA ALA A 63 -3.44 -25.18 20.44
C ALA A 63 -3.95 -26.63 20.25
N ARG A 64 -4.24 -27.03 19.02
CA ARG A 64 -4.70 -28.40 18.66
C ARG A 64 -3.55 -29.35 18.33
N ARG A 65 -2.30 -28.89 18.46
CA ARG A 65 -1.12 -29.69 18.13
C ARG A 65 -1.08 -30.99 18.95
N LEU A 66 -0.96 -32.11 18.24
CA LEU A 66 -0.85 -33.44 18.85
C LEU A 66 0.46 -33.59 19.63
N SER A 67 0.37 -34.02 20.89
CA SER A 67 1.53 -34.44 21.68
C SER A 67 2.06 -35.77 21.14
N GLY A 68 3.31 -35.80 20.66
CA GLY A 68 3.97 -37.05 20.25
C GLY A 68 4.31 -37.16 18.76
N ALA A 69 4.04 -36.13 17.95
CA ALA A 69 4.55 -36.10 16.58
C ALA A 69 6.09 -35.99 16.58
N ARG A 70 6.74 -36.64 15.63
CA ARG A 70 8.22 -36.58 15.49
C ARG A 70 8.70 -35.33 14.75
N ILE A 71 7.80 -34.73 13.97
CA ILE A 71 8.04 -33.50 13.20
C ILE A 71 6.96 -32.51 13.62
N TYR A 72 7.38 -31.28 13.87
CA TYR A 72 6.49 -30.21 14.27
C TYR A 72 6.60 -29.04 13.30
N PHE A 73 5.47 -28.41 13.02
CA PHE A 73 5.44 -27.14 12.31
C PHE A 73 6.06 -26.06 13.21
N ASP A 74 6.93 -25.22 12.63
CA ASP A 74 7.58 -24.12 13.34
C ASP A 74 6.65 -22.89 13.32
N TYR A 75 5.80 -22.82 14.34
CA TYR A 75 4.86 -21.71 14.51
C TYR A 75 5.55 -20.39 14.81
N ASP A 76 6.72 -20.42 15.45
CA ASP A 76 7.49 -19.21 15.77
C ASP A 76 8.09 -18.59 14.52
N ALA A 77 8.67 -19.42 13.63
CA ALA A 77 9.16 -18.96 12.33
C ALA A 77 8.03 -18.34 11.49
N LEU A 78 6.87 -19.00 11.41
CA LEU A 78 5.72 -18.45 10.68
C LEU A 78 5.25 -17.10 11.26
N ARG A 79 5.18 -16.97 12.59
CA ARG A 79 4.79 -15.71 13.25
C ARG A 79 5.79 -14.58 12.95
N ALA A 80 7.08 -14.90 12.90
CA ALA A 80 8.12 -13.94 12.53
C ALA A 80 7.95 -13.45 11.07
N GLU A 81 7.70 -14.36 10.14
CA GLU A 81 7.47 -14.03 8.72
C GLU A 81 6.25 -13.13 8.54
N LEU A 82 5.11 -13.49 9.16
CA LEU A 82 3.90 -12.67 9.11
C LEU A 82 4.11 -11.28 9.71
N THR A 83 4.92 -11.19 10.76
CA THR A 83 5.29 -9.90 11.35
C THR A 83 6.07 -9.03 10.36
N GLN A 84 7.02 -9.61 9.64
CA GLN A 84 7.79 -8.90 8.61
C GLN A 84 6.92 -8.41 7.46
N VAL A 85 6.01 -9.26 6.95
CA VAL A 85 5.07 -8.88 5.88
C VAL A 85 4.17 -7.72 6.32
N LYS A 86 3.56 -7.83 7.52
CA LYS A 86 2.72 -6.75 8.07
C LYS A 86 3.51 -5.46 8.26
N LEU A 87 4.77 -5.55 8.69
CA LEU A 87 5.64 -4.39 8.87
C LEU A 87 5.88 -3.68 7.52
N GLY A 88 6.24 -4.43 6.47
CA GLY A 88 6.45 -3.85 5.14
C GLY A 88 5.22 -3.15 4.58
N ILE A 89 4.02 -3.73 4.76
CA ILE A 89 2.77 -3.11 4.34
C ILE A 89 2.50 -1.81 5.12
N ARG A 90 2.68 -1.82 6.45
CA ARG A 90 2.48 -0.63 7.28
C ARG A 90 3.43 0.50 6.91
N GLN A 91 4.71 0.18 6.71
CA GLN A 91 5.72 1.14 6.28
C GLN A 91 5.31 1.82 4.97
N TYR A 92 4.88 1.07 3.97
CA TYR A 92 4.40 1.63 2.70
C TYR A 92 3.17 2.54 2.88
N LEU A 93 2.20 2.12 3.69
CA LEU A 93 0.99 2.90 3.97
C LEU A 93 1.28 4.20 4.75
N ASP A 94 2.29 4.18 5.64
CA ASP A 94 2.72 5.32 6.44
C ASP A 94 3.55 6.32 5.63
N GLU A 95 4.51 5.85 4.83
CA GLU A 95 5.37 6.67 3.95
C GLU A 95 4.56 7.48 2.93
N ARG A 96 3.43 6.94 2.46
CA ARG A 96 2.57 7.57 1.46
C ARG A 96 1.32 8.22 2.03
N ARG A 97 1.30 8.56 3.34
CA ARG A 97 0.26 9.46 3.85
C ARG A 97 0.36 10.80 3.13
N PRO A 98 -0.67 11.22 2.38
CA PRO A 98 -0.70 12.55 1.82
C PRO A 98 -0.75 13.54 2.99
N GLN A 99 0.23 14.45 3.06
CA GLN A 99 0.13 15.60 3.95
C GLN A 99 -1.19 16.34 3.64
N PRO A 100 -1.87 16.92 4.64
CA PRO A 100 -3.01 17.80 4.37
C PRO A 100 -2.58 18.81 3.32
N ARG A 101 -3.33 18.93 2.22
CA ARG A 101 -3.10 20.04 1.29
C ARG A 101 -3.34 21.31 2.12
N THR A 102 -2.28 22.05 2.42
CA THR A 102 -2.39 23.42 2.89
C THR A 102 -3.00 24.20 1.74
N PHE A 103 -4.31 24.42 1.82
CA PHE A 103 -4.96 25.43 1.01
C PHE A 103 -4.53 26.78 1.56
N GLU A 104 -4.16 27.72 0.69
CA GLU A 104 -4.09 29.12 1.06
C GLU A 104 -5.47 29.49 1.66
N PRO A 105 -5.53 30.23 2.78
CA PRO A 105 -6.80 30.65 3.34
C PRO A 105 -7.65 31.27 2.23
N LEU A 106 -8.81 30.68 1.94
CA LEU A 106 -9.76 31.35 1.07
C LEU A 106 -10.17 32.63 1.81
N GLU A 107 -9.75 33.79 1.29
CA GLU A 107 -10.30 35.09 1.67
C GLU A 107 -11.77 35.09 1.26
N ALA A 108 -12.60 34.53 2.13
CA ALA A 108 -14.04 34.44 1.95
C ALA A 108 -14.63 35.83 2.17
N SER A 109 -14.62 36.67 1.13
CA SER A 109 -15.48 37.85 1.09
C SER A 109 -16.91 37.40 0.76
N TYR A 110 -17.56 36.76 1.73
CA TYR A 110 -19.00 36.51 1.64
C TYR A 110 -19.70 37.86 1.80
N VAL A 111 -20.05 38.48 0.68
CA VAL A 111 -20.99 39.60 0.70
C VAL A 111 -22.34 38.99 1.04
N VAL A 112 -22.83 39.24 2.25
CA VAL A 112 -24.23 39.03 2.57
C VAL A 112 -25.01 39.94 1.64
N VAL A 113 -25.54 39.38 0.56
CA VAL A 113 -26.49 40.08 -0.31
C VAL A 113 -27.80 40.07 0.45
N ASP A 114 -28.17 41.23 0.99
CA ASP A 114 -29.47 41.43 1.63
C ASP A 114 -30.55 41.42 0.53
N PRO A 115 -31.48 40.44 0.49
CA PRO A 115 -32.39 40.25 -0.65
C PRO A 115 -33.60 41.21 -0.65
N ALA A 116 -33.48 42.42 -0.09
CA ALA A 116 -34.61 43.33 0.13
C ALA A 116 -34.42 44.77 -0.37
N GLN A 117 -33.66 44.97 -1.46
CA GLN A 117 -33.64 46.23 -2.22
C GLN A 117 -33.86 45.96 -3.71
#